data_AF-A0A3M2IY40-F1
#
_entry.id   AF-A0A3M2IY40-F1
#
_cell.length_a   1.000
_cell.length_b   1.000
_cell.length_c   1.000
_cell.angle_alpha   90.00
_cell.angle_beta   90.00
_cell.angle_gamma   90.00
#
_symmetry.space_group_name_H-M   'P 1'
#
loop_
_entity.id
_entity.type
_entity.pdbx_description
1 polymer ?
#
loop_
_entity_poly.entity_id
_entity_poly.type
_entity_poly.pdbx_seq_one_letter_code
_entity_poly.pdbx_strand_id
1 'polypeptide(L)'
;APEPDPRRPRATPEQAGAALAARDRVGAGVADAAERHRLHAEADAFDAYMRENPPPSEAFGVQVDLGLDGIVVVEVAAEQDVPVVLSGLDWAQEAVVGYHVRWEAPDVEELESERPSLPHRVARGRAARVVRGIAREVHGEVGGEIADMAGFLVDPTEL
;
A
#
# COMPACT_ATOMS: atom_id res chain seq x y z
N ALA A 1 -18.04 -1.87 -10.28
CA ALA A 1 -19.17 -1.42 -9.43
C ALA A 1 -19.15 0.11 -9.38
N PRO A 2 -20.29 0.82 -9.28
CA PRO A 2 -20.27 2.28 -9.21
C PRO A 2 -19.63 2.75 -7.89
N GLU A 3 -18.77 3.77 -7.97
CA GLU A 3 -18.14 4.42 -6.81
C GLU A 3 -19.20 5.06 -5.89
N PRO A 4 -19.05 4.98 -4.55
CA PRO A 4 -19.96 5.62 -3.62
C PRO A 4 -19.79 7.15 -3.63
N ASP A 5 -20.87 7.88 -3.91
CA ASP A 5 -20.90 9.37 -3.91
C ASP A 5 -20.59 9.93 -2.50
N PRO A 6 -19.52 10.72 -2.32
CA PRO A 6 -19.10 11.26 -1.02
C PRO A 6 -20.08 12.27 -0.42
N ARG A 7 -21.09 12.74 -1.19
CA ARG A 7 -22.15 13.64 -0.72
C ARG A 7 -23.36 12.89 -0.17
N ARG A 8 -23.37 11.56 -0.19
CA ARG A 8 -24.49 10.78 0.32
C ARG A 8 -24.48 10.83 1.85
N PRO A 9 -25.52 11.39 2.50
CA PRO A 9 -25.55 11.48 3.96
C PRO A 9 -25.48 10.06 4.55
N ARG A 10 -24.59 9.87 5.54
CA ARG A 10 -24.52 8.62 6.29
C ARG A 10 -25.88 8.36 6.92
N ALA A 11 -26.39 7.14 6.76
CA ALA A 11 -27.64 6.74 7.38
C ALA A 11 -27.54 6.93 8.89
N THR A 12 -28.53 7.59 9.47
CA THR A 12 -28.68 7.68 10.92
C THR A 12 -28.92 6.28 11.51
N PRO A 13 -28.62 6.06 12.80
CA PRO A 13 -28.88 4.77 13.46
C PRO A 13 -30.34 4.29 13.32
N GLU A 14 -31.30 5.22 13.34
CA GLU A 14 -32.73 4.92 13.13
C GLU A 14 -33.01 4.45 11.70
N GLN A 15 -32.38 5.08 10.70
CA GLN A 15 -32.50 4.66 9.29
C GLN A 15 -31.84 3.29 9.05
N ALA A 16 -30.71 3.02 9.69
CA ALA A 16 -30.05 1.71 9.63
C ALA A 16 -30.92 0.62 10.28
N GLY A 17 -31.49 0.90 11.45
CA GLY A 17 -32.41 -0.02 12.15
C GLY A 17 -33.68 -0.29 11.33
N ALA A 18 -34.27 0.74 10.71
CA ALA A 18 -35.43 0.59 9.84
C ALA A 18 -35.12 -0.25 8.59
N ALA A 19 -33.93 -0.10 8.01
CA ALA A 19 -33.47 -0.91 6.88
C ALA A 19 -33.28 -2.38 7.28
N LEU A 20 -32.71 -2.65 8.45
CA LEU A 20 -32.55 -4.01 8.97
C LEU A 20 -33.92 -4.67 9.22
N ALA A 21 -34.83 -3.95 9.88
CA ALA A 21 -36.20 -4.42 10.11
C ALA A 21 -37.03 -4.60 8.83
N ALA A 22 -36.70 -3.87 7.76
CA ALA A 22 -37.31 -4.06 6.45
C ALA A 22 -36.77 -5.33 5.75
N ARG A 23 -35.47 -5.66 5.92
CA ARG A 23 -34.86 -6.91 5.41
C ARG A 23 -35.50 -8.15 6.02
N ASP A 24 -35.73 -8.14 7.34
CA ASP A 24 -36.42 -9.23 8.03
C ASP A 24 -37.85 -9.42 7.50
N ARG A 25 -38.56 -8.32 7.25
CA ARG A 25 -39.93 -8.34 6.70
C ARG A 25 -40.04 -8.93 5.30
N VAL A 26 -38.99 -8.80 4.48
CA VAL A 26 -38.95 -9.41 3.13
C VAL A 26 -38.31 -10.81 3.14
N GLY A 27 -37.99 -11.37 4.31
CA GLY A 27 -37.32 -12.65 4.43
C GLY A 27 -35.89 -12.65 3.87
N ALA A 28 -35.24 -11.49 3.80
CA ALA A 28 -33.87 -11.38 3.33
C ALA A 28 -32.91 -11.88 4.42
N GLY A 29 -32.48 -13.13 4.30
CA GLY A 29 -31.59 -13.81 5.23
C GLY A 29 -31.89 -15.30 5.30
N VAL A 30 -31.27 -16.00 6.23
CA VAL A 30 -31.53 -17.43 6.46
C VAL A 30 -32.68 -17.53 7.46
N ALA A 31 -33.85 -18.03 7.05
CA ALA A 31 -35.05 -18.03 7.88
C ALA A 31 -35.01 -19.07 9.02
N ASP A 32 -34.34 -20.20 8.79
CA ASP A 32 -34.16 -21.24 9.81
C ASP A 32 -33.13 -20.81 10.87
N ALA A 33 -33.52 -20.89 12.14
CA ALA A 33 -32.68 -20.52 13.27
C ALA A 33 -31.51 -21.49 13.46
N ALA A 34 -31.73 -22.79 13.22
CA ALA A 34 -30.67 -23.78 13.33
C ALA A 34 -29.62 -23.55 12.24
N GLU A 35 -30.06 -23.35 11.00
CA GLU A 35 -29.16 -23.04 9.89
C GLU A 35 -28.41 -21.71 10.07
N ARG A 36 -29.09 -20.64 10.54
CA ARG A 36 -28.40 -19.39 10.91
C ARG A 36 -27.30 -19.62 11.92
N HIS A 37 -27.59 -20.36 12.98
CA HIS A 37 -26.61 -20.62 14.04
C HIS A 37 -25.41 -21.42 13.49
N ARG A 38 -25.67 -22.43 12.65
CA ARG A 38 -24.63 -23.20 11.97
C ARG A 38 -23.74 -22.31 11.10
N LEU A 39 -24.33 -21.42 10.30
CA LEU A 39 -23.59 -20.51 9.42
C LEU A 39 -22.80 -19.47 10.21
N HIS A 40 -23.31 -18.96 11.33
CA HIS A 40 -22.54 -18.09 12.21
C HIS A 40 -21.36 -18.83 12.83
N ALA A 41 -21.56 -20.05 13.32
CA ALA A 41 -20.47 -20.86 13.86
C ALA A 41 -19.41 -21.19 12.79
N GLU A 42 -19.83 -21.47 11.56
CA GLU A 42 -18.93 -21.69 10.41
C GLU A 42 -18.14 -20.43 10.04
N ALA A 43 -18.81 -19.27 10.02
CA ALA A 43 -18.17 -17.97 9.79
C ALA A 43 -17.17 -17.62 10.89
N ASP A 44 -17.54 -17.79 12.17
CA ASP A 44 -16.64 -17.55 13.31
C ASP A 44 -15.41 -18.47 13.26
N ALA A 45 -15.60 -19.74 12.90
CA ALA A 45 -14.51 -20.69 12.72
C ALA A 45 -13.60 -20.30 11.54
N PHE A 46 -14.17 -19.84 10.44
CA PHE A 46 -13.42 -19.35 9.28
C PHE A 46 -12.64 -18.07 9.62
N ASP A 47 -13.25 -17.12 10.33
CA ASP A 47 -12.59 -15.89 10.76
C ASP A 47 -11.45 -16.17 11.75
N ALA A 48 -11.63 -17.12 12.67
CA ALA A 48 -10.55 -17.60 13.54
C ALA A 48 -9.41 -18.21 12.72
N TYR A 49 -9.73 -19.10 11.78
CA TYR A 49 -8.74 -19.70 10.89
C TYR A 49 -7.97 -18.66 10.07
N MET A 50 -8.66 -17.69 9.47
CA MET A 50 -8.04 -16.63 8.65
C MET A 50 -7.15 -15.70 9.47
N ARG A 51 -7.48 -15.46 10.75
CA ARG A 51 -6.63 -14.67 11.65
C ARG A 51 -5.36 -15.42 12.03
N GLU A 52 -5.45 -16.73 12.22
CA GLU A 52 -4.30 -17.60 12.51
C GLU A 52 -3.47 -17.91 11.26
N ASN A 53 -4.09 -17.86 10.08
CA ASN A 53 -3.50 -18.20 8.78
C ASN A 53 -3.80 -17.09 7.77
N PRO A 54 -3.29 -15.87 7.99
CA PRO A 54 -3.52 -14.78 7.03
C PRO A 54 -2.98 -15.18 5.66
N PRO A 55 -3.68 -14.82 4.57
CA PRO A 55 -3.17 -15.07 3.23
C PRO A 55 -1.82 -14.35 3.06
N PRO A 56 -0.94 -14.86 2.18
CA PRO A 56 0.31 -14.18 1.86
C PRO A 56 0.03 -12.72 1.46
N SER A 57 0.85 -11.79 1.94
CA SER A 57 0.75 -10.40 1.51
C SER A 57 1.05 -10.29 0.02
N GLU A 58 0.16 -9.64 -0.73
CA GLU A 58 0.36 -9.36 -2.15
C GLU A 58 1.24 -8.12 -2.33
N ALA A 59 2.03 -8.12 -3.40
CA ALA A 59 2.84 -6.98 -3.80
C ALA A 59 2.37 -6.45 -5.15
N PHE A 60 2.38 -5.12 -5.30
CA PHE A 60 2.02 -4.45 -6.55
C PHE A 60 3.19 -3.60 -7.03
N GLY A 61 3.31 -3.47 -8.34
CA GLY A 61 4.38 -2.71 -8.97
C GLY A 61 3.89 -1.92 -10.17
N VAL A 62 4.41 -0.70 -10.34
CA VAL A 62 4.22 0.13 -11.53
C VAL A 62 5.60 0.52 -12.06
N GLN A 63 5.76 0.47 -13.38
CA GLN A 63 6.98 0.89 -14.06
C GLN A 63 6.71 2.07 -14.97
N VAL A 64 7.60 3.05 -14.93
CA VAL A 64 7.60 4.22 -15.79
C VAL A 64 8.84 4.18 -16.67
N ASP A 65 8.64 3.93 -17.96
CA ASP A 65 9.71 3.97 -18.96
C ASP A 65 10.11 5.42 -19.26
N LEU A 66 11.37 5.76 -19.03
CA LEU A 66 11.95 7.07 -19.31
C LEU A 66 12.77 7.07 -20.63
N GLY A 67 12.64 6.02 -21.43
CA GLY A 67 13.38 5.84 -22.68
C GLY A 67 14.87 5.68 -22.43
N LEU A 68 15.68 6.59 -22.97
CA LEU A 68 17.14 6.55 -22.84
C LEU A 68 17.62 6.74 -21.39
N ASP A 69 16.76 7.22 -20.50
CA ASP A 69 17.12 7.46 -19.10
C ASP A 69 16.88 6.25 -18.18
N GLY A 70 16.29 5.16 -18.68
CA GLY A 70 16.02 3.94 -17.91
C GLY A 70 14.59 3.86 -17.43
N ILE A 71 14.36 3.17 -16.31
CA ILE A 71 13.01 2.90 -15.80
C ILE A 71 12.93 3.35 -14.34
N VAL A 72 11.82 3.97 -13.95
CA VAL A 72 11.50 4.15 -12.52
C VAL A 72 10.46 3.12 -12.13
N VAL A 73 10.74 2.38 -11.07
CA VAL A 73 9.88 1.33 -10.53
C VAL A 73 9.33 1.80 -9.19
N VAL A 74 8.01 1.68 -9.03
CA VAL A 74 7.31 1.87 -7.77
C VAL A 74 6.78 0.51 -7.34
N GLU A 75 7.21 0.03 -6.18
CA GLU A 75 6.78 -1.24 -5.60
C GLU A 75 6.13 -1.00 -4.24
N VAL A 76 5.00 -1.67 -3.99
CA VAL A 76 4.32 -1.69 -2.70
C VAL A 76 4.17 -3.12 -2.24
N ALA A 77 4.62 -3.41 -1.03
CA ALA A 77 4.56 -4.74 -0.44
C ALA A 77 4.57 -4.65 1.10
N ALA A 78 4.23 -5.75 1.77
CA ALA A 78 4.57 -5.90 3.18
C ALA A 78 6.09 -5.87 3.35
N GLU A 79 6.59 -4.92 4.13
CA GLU A 79 7.99 -4.69 4.37
C GLU A 79 8.53 -5.75 5.35
N GLN A 80 9.61 -6.40 4.95
CA GLN A 80 10.27 -7.43 5.78
C GLN A 80 11.47 -6.84 6.53
N ASP A 81 12.12 -5.85 5.92
CA ASP A 81 13.34 -5.25 6.42
C ASP A 81 13.11 -3.76 6.68
N VAL A 82 12.38 -3.47 7.76
CA VAL A 82 12.09 -2.08 8.18
C VAL A 82 13.40 -1.37 8.56
N PRO A 83 13.67 -0.15 8.03
CA PRO A 83 14.87 0.61 8.37
C PRO A 83 15.10 0.73 9.88
N VAL A 84 16.31 0.45 10.34
CA VAL A 84 16.65 0.41 11.78
C VAL A 84 16.34 1.74 12.48
N VAL A 85 16.44 2.87 11.79
CA VAL A 85 16.08 4.19 12.33
C VAL A 85 14.61 4.28 12.79
N LEU A 86 13.72 3.46 12.21
CA LEU A 86 12.31 3.38 12.56
C LEU A 86 12.01 2.40 13.69
N SER A 87 12.96 1.55 14.09
CA SER A 87 12.76 0.51 15.11
C SER A 87 12.42 1.04 16.51
N GLY A 88 12.53 2.35 16.75
CA GLY A 88 12.10 2.98 17.99
C GLY A 88 10.63 3.40 18.02
N LEU A 89 9.90 3.27 16.90
CA LEU A 89 8.52 3.73 16.76
C LEU A 89 7.54 2.58 16.97
N ASP A 90 6.50 2.81 17.77
CA ASP A 90 5.51 1.77 18.13
C ASP A 90 4.85 1.15 16.90
N TRP A 91 4.51 1.96 15.89
CA TRP A 91 3.87 1.49 14.67
C TRP A 91 4.78 0.61 13.80
N ALA A 92 6.10 0.79 13.89
CA ALA A 92 7.09 0.05 13.12
C ALA A 92 7.41 -1.33 13.72
N GLN A 93 6.82 -1.66 14.88
CA GLN A 93 6.91 -2.99 15.51
C GLN A 93 5.87 -3.98 14.97
N GLU A 94 4.89 -3.48 14.21
CA GLU A 94 3.86 -4.29 13.56
C GLU A 94 4.19 -4.53 12.09
N ALA A 95 3.28 -5.15 11.35
CA ALA A 95 3.43 -5.31 9.90
C ALA A 95 3.43 -3.93 9.22
N VAL A 96 4.53 -3.59 8.56
CA VAL A 96 4.69 -2.34 7.82
C VAL A 96 4.44 -2.59 6.34
N VAL A 97 3.86 -1.60 5.64
CA VAL A 97 3.78 -1.59 4.18
C VAL A 97 4.85 -0.64 3.65
N GLY A 98 5.77 -1.15 2.85
CA GLY A 98 6.85 -0.38 2.22
C GLY A 98 6.43 0.10 0.84
N TYR A 99 6.72 1.37 0.53
CA TYR A 99 6.60 1.95 -0.80
C TYR A 99 7.99 2.31 -1.33
N HIS A 100 8.52 1.48 -2.23
CA HIS A 100 9.85 1.64 -2.80
C HIS A 100 9.77 2.36 -4.14
N VAL A 101 10.50 3.47 -4.27
CA VAL A 101 10.61 4.23 -5.53
C VAL A 101 12.07 4.20 -5.97
N ARG A 102 12.39 3.36 -6.96
CA ARG A 102 13.77 3.12 -7.41
C ARG A 102 13.94 3.44 -8.88
N TRP A 103 15.15 3.87 -9.24
CA TRP A 103 15.55 4.05 -10.62
C TRP A 103 16.46 2.89 -11.05
N GLU A 104 16.08 2.24 -12.14
CA GLU A 104 16.87 1.22 -12.82
C GLU A 104 17.60 1.86 -14.00
N ALA A 105 18.93 1.86 -13.93
CA ALA A 105 19.76 2.41 -14.98
C ALA A 105 19.65 1.57 -16.28
N PRO A 106 19.71 2.19 -17.47
CA PRO A 106 19.74 1.46 -18.75
C PRO A 106 20.92 0.49 -18.86
N ASP A 107 22.04 0.86 -18.24
CA ASP A 107 23.27 0.09 -18.17
C ASP A 107 23.68 -0.01 -16.70
N VAL A 108 23.69 -1.24 -16.18
CA VAL A 108 23.99 -1.55 -14.79
C VAL A 108 25.49 -1.44 -14.49
N GLU A 109 26.37 -1.65 -15.48
CA GLU A 109 27.82 -1.58 -15.27
C GLU A 109 28.26 -0.16 -14.91
N GLU A 110 27.54 0.85 -15.43
CA GLU A 110 27.78 2.26 -15.14
C GLU A 110 27.48 2.64 -13.68
N LEU A 111 26.66 1.87 -12.95
CA LEU A 111 26.39 2.13 -11.53
C LEU A 111 27.61 1.88 -10.64
N GLU A 112 28.42 0.88 -10.99
CA GLU A 112 29.62 0.49 -10.26
C GLU A 112 30.90 1.16 -10.79
N SER A 113 30.79 1.91 -11.89
CA SER A 113 31.91 2.62 -12.48
C SER A 113 32.39 3.75 -11.57
N GLU A 114 33.68 3.82 -11.29
CA GLU A 114 34.30 4.95 -10.58
C GLU A 114 34.11 6.28 -11.33
N ARG A 115 33.97 6.21 -12.66
CA ARG A 115 33.79 7.37 -13.54
C ARG A 115 32.68 7.08 -14.55
N PRO A 116 31.40 7.17 -14.14
CA PRO A 116 30.30 6.91 -15.03
C PRO A 116 30.29 7.90 -16.20
N SER A 117 29.83 7.44 -17.36
CA SER A 117 29.79 8.26 -18.57
C SER A 117 28.90 9.49 -18.39
N LEU A 118 29.15 10.52 -19.21
CA LEU A 118 28.31 11.73 -19.18
C LEU A 118 26.82 11.43 -19.46
N PRO A 119 26.45 10.60 -20.46
CA PRO A 119 25.08 10.18 -20.66
C PRO A 119 24.44 9.55 -19.41
N HIS A 120 25.14 8.62 -18.75
CA HIS A 120 24.63 7.97 -17.54
C HIS A 120 24.37 8.98 -16.41
N ARG A 121 25.33 9.88 -16.15
CA ARG A 121 25.18 10.93 -15.11
C ARG A 121 24.00 11.85 -15.39
N VAL A 122 23.77 12.16 -16.66
CA VAL A 122 22.64 12.98 -17.11
C VAL A 122 21.30 12.23 -16.95
N ALA A 123 21.24 10.96 -17.34
CA ALA A 123 20.08 10.09 -17.13
C ALA A 123 19.73 9.99 -15.64
N ARG A 124 20.71 9.66 -14.79
CA ARG A 124 20.56 9.60 -13.33
C ARG A 124 20.01 10.90 -12.74
N GLY A 125 20.54 12.05 -13.19
CA GLY A 125 20.09 13.36 -12.73
C GLY A 125 18.64 13.70 -13.11
N ARG A 126 18.17 13.25 -14.28
CA ARG A 126 16.78 13.42 -14.71
C ARG A 126 15.85 12.45 -13.98
N ALA A 127 16.22 11.17 -13.91
CA ALA A 127 15.48 10.15 -13.18
C ALA A 127 15.33 10.48 -11.69
N ALA A 128 16.36 11.05 -11.05
CA ALA A 128 16.29 11.48 -9.65
C ALA A 128 15.16 12.49 -9.39
N ARG A 129 14.83 13.35 -10.36
CA ARG A 129 13.69 14.29 -10.22
C ARG A 129 12.36 13.55 -10.29
N VAL A 130 12.26 12.53 -11.14
CA VAL A 130 11.06 11.69 -11.27
C VAL A 130 10.87 10.87 -9.99
N VAL A 131 11.92 10.21 -9.49
CA VAL A 131 11.92 9.45 -8.23
C VAL A 131 11.43 10.33 -7.08
N ARG A 132 12.04 11.51 -6.88
CA ARG A 132 11.63 12.41 -5.79
C ARG A 132 10.22 12.96 -5.95
N GLY A 133 9.80 13.25 -7.18
CA GLY A 133 8.42 13.64 -7.48
C GLY A 133 7.43 12.56 -7.07
N ILE A 134 7.65 11.32 -7.50
CA ILE A 134 6.79 10.18 -7.14
C ILE A 134 6.82 9.93 -5.63
N ALA A 135 7.99 9.91 -5.00
CA ALA A 135 8.12 9.70 -3.56
C ALA A 135 7.34 10.77 -2.76
N ARG A 136 7.39 12.03 -3.20
CA ARG A 136 6.62 13.12 -2.58
C ARG A 136 5.11 12.91 -2.73
N GLU A 137 4.63 12.57 -3.93
CA GLU A 137 3.19 12.35 -4.16
C GLU A 137 2.69 11.14 -3.37
N VAL A 138 3.44 10.03 -3.36
CA VAL A 138 3.09 8.85 -2.56
C VAL A 138 3.03 9.22 -1.07
N HIS A 139 4.07 9.86 -0.54
CA HIS A 139 4.10 10.30 0.86
C HIS A 139 2.96 11.26 1.20
N GLY A 140 2.62 12.18 0.30
CA GLY A 140 1.51 13.11 0.49
C GLY A 140 0.15 12.41 0.65
N GLU A 141 -0.04 11.27 -0.01
CA GLU A 141 -1.29 10.48 0.05
C GLU A 141 -1.30 9.47 1.20
N VAL A 142 -0.18 8.78 1.47
CA VAL A 142 -0.13 7.67 2.45
C VAL A 142 0.45 8.08 3.81
N GLY A 143 1.25 9.15 3.86
CA GLY A 143 1.99 9.58 5.04
C GLY A 143 3.18 8.67 5.38
N GLY A 144 3.50 8.56 6.67
CA GLY A 144 4.62 7.77 7.18
C GLY A 144 5.96 8.50 7.14
N GLU A 145 7.03 7.71 7.24
CA GLU A 145 8.41 8.18 7.23
C GLU A 145 9.09 7.80 5.91
N ILE A 146 9.95 8.68 5.39
CA ILE A 146 10.71 8.44 4.16
C ILE A 146 12.14 8.08 4.55
N ALA A 147 12.63 6.94 4.06
CA ALA A 147 14.03 6.56 4.18
C ALA A 147 14.69 6.48 2.81
N ASP A 148 15.97 6.83 2.73
CA ASP A 148 16.77 6.58 1.54
C ASP A 148 17.22 5.11 1.47
N MET A 149 17.92 4.74 0.39
CA MET A 149 18.42 3.38 0.18
C MET A 149 19.44 2.91 1.23
N ALA A 150 20.00 3.82 2.03
CA ALA A 150 20.90 3.50 3.13
C ALA A 150 20.16 3.40 4.48
N GLY A 151 18.83 3.60 4.48
CA GLY A 151 17.99 3.50 5.67
C GLY A 151 18.00 4.75 6.53
N PHE A 152 18.45 5.91 6.01
CA PHE A 152 18.40 7.18 6.72
C PHE A 152 17.11 7.94 6.42
N LEU A 153 16.56 8.59 7.44
CA LEU A 153 15.38 9.44 7.28
C LEU A 153 15.68 10.64 6.37
N VAL A 154 14.74 10.92 5.48
CA VAL A 154 14.75 12.07 4.59
C VAL A 154 13.57 12.95 4.93
N ASP A 155 13.82 14.24 5.12
CA ASP A 155 12.74 15.21 5.30
C ASP A 155 11.95 15.32 3.98
N PRO A 156 10.62 15.10 3.98
CA PRO A 156 9.79 15.20 2.78
C PRO A 156 9.87 16.55 2.06
N THR A 157 10.22 17.62 2.77
CA THR A 157 10.42 18.97 2.21
C THR A 157 11.72 19.13 1.44
N GLU A 158 12.67 18.20 1.62
CA GLU A 158 13.97 18.17 0.95
C GLU A 158 14.01 17.25 -0.28
N LEU A 159 12.91 16.55 -0.59
CA LEU A 159 12.73 15.82 -1.86
C LEU A 159 12.68 16.78 -3.07
#